data_AF-A0A396GKK3-F1
#
_entry.id   AF-A0A396GKK3-F1
#
_cell.length_a   1.000
_cell.length_b   1.000
_cell.length_c   1.000
_cell.angle_alpha   90.00
_cell.angle_beta   90.00
_cell.angle_gamma   90.00
#
_symmetry.space_group_name_H-M   'P 1'
#
loop_
_entity.id
_entity.type
_entity.pdbx_description
1 polymer ?
#
loop_
_entity_poly.entity_id
_entity_poly.type
_entity_poly.pdbx_seq_one_letter_code
_entity_poly.pdbx_strand_id
1 'polypeptide(L)'
;MDFSSSIISLLLHFLLISSLVCPINSSETIQQINKPAIKTIQISDGDIIDCILTHKQPAFDHPLLKGQKPLDPPERSKGHNQISNLSDIFQLWSLSGESCPEGTIPIRRTTEEDISRAGSIDSFGRKANGFRTDTIQNGHLHSVGFVRGDIYYGAQAIINVWAPHVESPNEFSLGQIWIVSGSGKDLNTIEVSAGRYGDNRPRLFTFWTADGYDQTGCYDLLCPGFVQTNNKFAIGTPISPISTYNGGQYEITLFIFKVIFYI
;
A
#
# COMPACT_ATOMS: atom_id res chain seq x y z
N MET A 1 41.80 47.68 1.38
CA MET A 1 41.42 46.24 1.28
C MET A 1 39.95 46.22 0.90
N ASP A 2 39.67 46.05 -0.39
CA ASP A 2 38.31 46.10 -0.94
C ASP A 2 37.57 44.78 -0.71
N PHE A 3 36.78 44.73 0.36
CA PHE A 3 35.92 43.58 0.69
C PHE A 3 34.65 43.49 -0.20
N SER A 4 34.38 44.52 -1.02
CA SER A 4 33.17 44.59 -1.87
C SER A 4 33.18 43.58 -3.03
N SER A 5 34.34 43.37 -3.66
CA SER A 5 34.45 42.52 -4.86
C SER A 5 34.24 41.03 -4.56
N SER A 6 34.74 40.54 -3.42
CA SER A 6 34.62 39.13 -3.02
C SER A 6 33.20 38.75 -2.61
N ILE A 7 32.44 39.67 -1.99
CA ILE A 7 31.05 39.43 -1.57
C ILE A 7 30.12 39.37 -2.79
N ILE A 8 30.33 40.27 -3.77
CA ILE A 8 29.56 40.27 -5.01
C ILE A 8 29.81 38.99 -5.83
N SER A 9 31.06 38.52 -5.87
CA SER A 9 31.41 37.25 -6.53
C SER A 9 30.78 36.03 -5.86
N LEU A 10 30.74 36.00 -4.51
CA LEU A 10 30.07 34.92 -3.76
C LEU A 10 28.56 34.92 -3.99
N LEU A 11 27.92 36.10 -3.98
CA LEU A 11 26.48 36.24 -4.24
C LEU A 11 26.10 35.80 -5.66
N LEU A 12 26.91 36.15 -6.67
CA LEU A 12 26.70 35.71 -8.05
C LEU A 12 26.86 34.21 -8.20
N HIS A 13 27.84 33.59 -7.55
CA HIS A 13 27.98 32.12 -7.53
C HIS A 13 26.81 31.45 -6.80
N PHE A 14 26.33 32.01 -5.70
CA PHE A 14 25.17 31.48 -4.98
C PHE A 14 23.89 31.55 -5.82
N LEU A 15 23.67 32.64 -6.55
CA LEU A 15 22.54 32.83 -7.46
C LEU A 15 22.64 31.97 -8.73
N LEU A 16 23.85 31.70 -9.22
CA LEU A 16 24.09 30.76 -10.33
C LEU A 16 23.86 29.30 -9.91
N ILE A 17 24.23 28.93 -8.69
CA ILE A 17 23.97 27.59 -8.15
C ILE A 17 22.47 27.40 -7.88
N SER A 18 21.76 28.41 -7.37
CA SER A 18 20.31 28.32 -7.14
C SER A 18 19.49 28.27 -8.43
N SER A 19 20.02 28.78 -9.55
CA SER A 19 19.36 28.69 -10.88
C SER A 19 19.70 27.43 -11.67
N LEU A 20 20.74 26.68 -11.28
CA LEU A 20 21.06 25.35 -11.81
C LEU A 20 20.32 24.21 -11.09
N VAL A 21 19.74 24.47 -9.91
CA VAL A 21 18.79 23.57 -9.28
C VAL A 21 17.40 23.93 -9.81
N CYS A 22 16.96 23.27 -10.86
CA CYS A 22 15.53 23.27 -11.18
C CYS A 22 14.80 22.71 -9.95
N PRO A 23 13.92 23.48 -9.29
CA PRO A 23 13.02 22.88 -8.31
C PRO A 23 12.16 21.88 -9.08
N ILE A 24 12.32 20.59 -8.78
CA ILE A 24 11.41 19.56 -9.27
C ILE A 24 10.03 19.98 -8.78
N ASN A 25 9.16 20.36 -9.71
CA ASN A 25 7.83 20.86 -9.38
C ASN A 25 7.04 19.72 -8.74
N SER A 26 6.58 19.88 -7.49
CA SER A 26 5.84 18.84 -6.75
C SER A 26 4.66 18.29 -7.56
N SER A 27 3.99 19.19 -8.30
CA SER A 27 2.85 18.89 -9.16
C SER A 27 3.17 17.92 -10.31
N GLU A 28 4.29 18.10 -11.02
CA GLU A 28 4.69 17.23 -12.13
C GLU A 28 5.03 15.81 -11.64
N THR A 29 5.60 15.72 -10.45
CA THR A 29 6.04 14.45 -9.88
C THR A 29 4.86 13.63 -9.34
N ILE A 30 3.85 14.28 -8.78
CA ILE A 30 2.59 13.65 -8.37
C ILE A 30 1.80 13.12 -9.56
N GLN A 31 1.84 13.83 -10.70
CA GLN A 31 1.23 13.34 -11.94
C GLN A 31 1.92 12.07 -12.47
N GLN A 32 3.20 11.86 -12.16
CA GLN A 32 3.90 10.61 -12.54
C GLN A 32 3.55 9.44 -11.61
N ILE A 33 3.34 9.70 -10.32
CA ILE A 33 2.92 8.68 -9.34
C ILE A 33 1.50 8.20 -9.64
N ASN A 34 0.57 9.14 -9.83
CA ASN A 34 -0.84 8.80 -10.04
C ASN A 34 -1.07 8.39 -11.50
N LYS A 35 -1.56 7.16 -11.71
CA LYS A 35 -1.87 6.68 -13.05
C LYS A 35 -3.10 7.37 -13.64
N PRO A 36 -3.19 7.50 -14.98
CA PRO A 36 -4.38 8.03 -15.63
C PRO A 36 -5.63 7.21 -15.29
N ALA A 37 -6.58 7.86 -14.61
CA ALA A 37 -7.85 7.26 -14.22
C ALA A 37 -8.85 7.32 -15.40
N ILE A 38 -9.66 6.27 -15.56
CA ILE A 38 -10.81 6.30 -16.49
C ILE A 38 -12.08 6.81 -15.81
N LYS A 39 -12.12 6.74 -14.47
CA LYS A 39 -13.19 7.24 -13.61
C LYS A 39 -12.56 7.64 -12.28
N THR A 40 -12.99 8.76 -11.73
CA THR A 40 -12.59 9.20 -10.39
C THR A 40 -13.83 9.27 -9.51
N ILE A 41 -13.72 8.75 -8.29
CA ILE A 41 -14.78 8.75 -7.28
C ILE A 41 -14.25 9.57 -6.09
N GLN A 42 -15.01 10.58 -5.70
CA GLN A 42 -14.71 11.41 -4.53
C GLN A 42 -15.41 10.83 -3.31
N ILE A 43 -14.68 10.64 -2.22
CA ILE A 43 -15.24 10.17 -0.95
C ILE A 43 -15.53 11.38 -0.07
N SER A 44 -16.59 11.30 0.72
CA SER A 44 -16.97 12.35 1.68
C SER A 44 -15.90 12.65 2.75
N ASP A 45 -14.93 11.76 2.95
CA ASP A 45 -13.84 11.92 3.92
C ASP A 45 -12.55 12.51 3.32
N GLY A 46 -12.59 12.94 2.06
CA GLY A 46 -11.48 13.61 1.38
C GLY A 46 -10.54 12.69 0.61
N ASP A 47 -10.64 11.37 0.78
CA ASP A 47 -9.91 10.42 -0.06
C ASP A 47 -10.51 10.42 -1.49
N ILE A 48 -9.65 10.25 -2.50
CA ILE A 48 -10.04 10.17 -3.92
C ILE A 48 -9.68 8.79 -4.44
N ILE A 49 -10.62 8.10 -5.08
CA ILE A 49 -10.38 6.82 -5.75
C ILE A 49 -10.30 7.01 -7.25
N ASP A 50 -9.22 6.53 -7.83
CA ASP A 50 -9.03 6.46 -9.27
C ASP A 50 -9.19 5.03 -9.77
N CYS A 51 -10.16 4.83 -10.67
CA CYS A 51 -10.34 3.57 -11.37
C CYS A 51 -9.35 3.50 -12.53
N ILE A 52 -8.39 2.60 -12.43
CA ILE A 52 -7.30 2.44 -13.40
C ILE A 52 -7.43 1.08 -14.07
N LEU A 53 -7.23 1.05 -15.40
CA LEU A 53 -7.25 -0.20 -16.16
C LEU A 53 -6.30 -1.22 -15.52
N THR A 54 -6.75 -2.46 -15.34
CA THR A 54 -5.98 -3.48 -14.59
C THR A 54 -4.57 -3.67 -15.16
N HIS A 55 -4.38 -3.57 -16.48
CA HIS A 55 -3.08 -3.71 -17.15
C HIS A 55 -2.22 -2.42 -17.15
N LYS A 56 -2.73 -1.32 -16.59
CA LYS A 56 -2.02 -0.02 -16.44
C LYS A 56 -1.73 0.33 -14.98
N GLN A 57 -2.03 -0.56 -14.04
CA GLN A 57 -1.68 -0.36 -12.64
C GLN A 57 -0.15 -0.31 -12.44
N PRO A 58 0.34 0.28 -11.34
CA PRO A 58 1.78 0.48 -11.09
C PRO A 58 2.65 -0.78 -11.21
N ALA A 59 2.09 -1.96 -10.93
CA ALA A 59 2.78 -3.24 -11.13
C ALA A 59 3.47 -3.37 -12.49
N PHE A 60 2.83 -2.88 -13.55
CA PHE A 60 3.26 -3.05 -14.95
C PHE A 60 4.29 -2.01 -15.41
N ASP A 61 4.71 -1.09 -14.54
CA ASP A 61 5.91 -0.30 -14.80
C ASP A 61 7.19 -1.10 -14.54
N HIS A 62 7.09 -2.22 -13.84
CA HIS A 62 8.21 -3.10 -13.60
C HIS A 62 8.69 -3.70 -14.94
N PRO A 63 9.99 -3.62 -15.29
CA PRO A 63 10.48 -4.07 -16.60
C PRO A 63 10.11 -5.52 -16.96
N LEU A 64 10.08 -6.41 -15.95
CA LEU A 64 9.71 -7.83 -16.15
C LEU A 64 8.21 -8.07 -16.30
N LEU A 65 7.36 -7.12 -15.91
CA LEU A 65 5.90 -7.26 -15.98
C LEU A 65 5.30 -6.42 -17.12
N LYS A 66 6.04 -5.42 -17.61
CA LYS A 66 5.56 -4.48 -18.63
C LYS A 66 5.06 -5.19 -19.88
N GLY A 67 3.82 -4.89 -20.26
CA GLY A 67 3.17 -5.47 -21.44
C GLY A 67 2.62 -6.88 -21.23
N GLN A 68 2.79 -7.47 -20.05
CA GLN A 68 2.21 -8.77 -19.73
C GLN A 68 0.77 -8.63 -19.25
N LYS A 69 -0.06 -9.62 -19.57
CA LYS A 69 -1.40 -9.77 -19.01
C LYS A 69 -1.39 -10.94 -18.02
N PRO A 70 -1.78 -10.74 -16.75
CA PRO A 70 -1.89 -11.84 -15.80
C PRO A 70 -2.96 -12.84 -16.27
N LEU A 71 -2.73 -14.13 -16.01
CA LEU A 71 -3.75 -15.16 -16.10
C LEU A 71 -4.89 -14.86 -15.13
N ASP A 72 -6.06 -15.41 -15.44
CA ASP A 72 -7.20 -15.34 -14.54
C ASP A 72 -6.83 -15.96 -13.18
N PRO A 73 -7.35 -15.40 -12.08
CA PRO A 73 -7.09 -15.94 -10.74
C PRO A 73 -7.46 -17.43 -10.67
N PRO A 74 -6.71 -18.25 -9.89
CA PRO A 74 -7.06 -19.65 -9.71
C PRO A 74 -8.45 -19.81 -9.09
N GLU A 75 -9.17 -20.87 -9.46
CA GLU A 75 -10.47 -21.17 -8.87
C GLU A 75 -10.34 -21.37 -7.34
N ARG A 76 -11.27 -20.76 -6.59
CA ARG A 76 -11.32 -20.92 -5.14
C ARG A 76 -11.72 -22.36 -4.79
N SER A 77 -11.05 -22.94 -3.80
CA SER A 77 -11.37 -24.29 -3.32
C SER A 77 -12.83 -24.39 -2.86
N LYS A 78 -13.57 -25.37 -3.40
CA LYS A 78 -15.02 -25.55 -3.16
C LYS A 78 -15.43 -25.94 -1.72
N GLY A 79 -14.46 -26.14 -0.81
CA GLY A 79 -14.67 -26.66 0.54
C GLY A 79 -15.05 -25.63 1.62
N HIS A 80 -14.91 -24.33 1.35
CA HIS A 80 -15.54 -23.30 2.17
C HIS A 80 -16.91 -23.04 1.58
N ASN A 81 -17.97 -23.47 2.27
CA ASN A 81 -19.33 -22.98 2.02
C ASN A 81 -19.25 -21.47 1.82
N GLN A 82 -19.84 -20.96 0.73
CA GLN A 82 -19.91 -19.54 0.40
C GLN A 82 -20.78 -18.77 1.42
N ILE A 83 -20.49 -18.87 2.70
CA ILE A 83 -20.96 -17.93 3.72
C ILE A 83 -19.97 -16.77 3.71
N SER A 84 -19.92 -16.08 2.58
CA SER A 84 -19.67 -14.66 2.61
C SER A 84 -20.57 -14.09 1.54
N ASN A 85 -21.74 -13.66 2.00
CA ASN A 85 -22.33 -12.44 1.50
C ASN A 85 -21.17 -11.46 1.27
N LEU A 86 -20.70 -11.35 0.02
CA LEU A 86 -19.76 -10.34 -0.44
C LEU A 86 -20.34 -8.91 -0.29
N SER A 87 -21.45 -8.77 0.44
CA SER A 87 -22.23 -7.56 0.64
C SER A 87 -21.83 -6.76 1.87
N ASP A 88 -20.99 -7.25 2.79
CA ASP A 88 -20.94 -6.65 4.14
C ASP A 88 -19.62 -5.96 4.52
N ILE A 89 -18.64 -5.88 3.60
CA ILE A 89 -17.42 -5.08 3.82
C ILE A 89 -17.52 -3.80 3.00
N PHE A 90 -17.62 -2.67 3.68
CA PHE A 90 -17.92 -1.40 3.06
C PHE A 90 -16.76 -0.43 3.20
N GLN A 91 -16.12 -0.12 2.07
CA GLN A 91 -15.38 1.12 2.00
C GLN A 91 -16.38 2.24 1.68
N LEU A 92 -16.21 3.42 2.29
CA LEU A 92 -17.14 4.55 2.14
C LEU A 92 -17.48 4.85 0.67
N TRP A 93 -16.51 4.72 -0.23
CA TRP A 93 -16.72 4.93 -1.66
C TRP A 93 -17.62 3.88 -2.32
N SER A 94 -17.66 2.65 -1.81
CA SER A 94 -18.56 1.61 -2.31
C SER A 94 -19.99 1.76 -1.75
N LEU A 95 -20.15 2.37 -0.58
CA LEU A 95 -21.45 2.62 0.07
C LEU A 95 -22.28 3.69 -0.63
N SER A 96 -21.64 4.62 -1.33
CA SER A 96 -22.35 5.65 -2.10
C SER A 96 -23.06 5.08 -3.34
N GLY A 97 -22.94 3.78 -3.60
CA GLY A 97 -23.41 3.12 -4.83
C GLY A 97 -22.42 3.27 -5.99
N GLU A 98 -21.28 3.94 -5.77
CA GLU A 98 -20.22 4.05 -6.75
C GLU A 98 -19.42 2.75 -6.85
N SER A 99 -18.97 2.45 -8.07
CA SER A 99 -18.09 1.31 -8.35
C SER A 99 -17.15 1.63 -9.50
N CYS A 100 -16.01 0.94 -9.52
CA CYS A 100 -15.10 0.98 -10.66
C CYS A 100 -15.62 0.07 -11.78
N PRO A 101 -15.54 0.52 -13.06
CA PRO A 101 -15.96 -0.29 -14.20
C PRO A 101 -15.24 -1.64 -14.27
N GLU A 102 -15.85 -2.63 -14.91
CA GLU A 102 -15.21 -3.91 -15.17
C GLU A 102 -13.88 -3.73 -15.95
N GLY A 103 -12.87 -4.54 -15.62
CA GLY A 103 -11.52 -4.40 -16.21
C GLY A 103 -10.67 -3.26 -15.61
N THR A 104 -11.11 -2.67 -14.50
CA THR A 104 -10.32 -1.70 -13.73
C THR A 104 -10.14 -2.12 -12.28
N ILE A 105 -9.18 -1.50 -11.60
CA ILE A 105 -8.99 -1.58 -10.16
C ILE A 105 -9.10 -0.19 -9.53
N PRO A 106 -9.67 -0.09 -8.32
CA PRO A 106 -9.67 1.15 -7.57
C PRO A 106 -8.30 1.36 -6.88
N ILE A 107 -7.71 2.54 -7.05
CA ILE A 107 -6.48 2.96 -6.36
C ILE A 107 -6.75 4.29 -5.64
N ARG A 108 -6.38 4.39 -4.37
CA ARG A 108 -6.43 5.67 -3.64
C ARG A 108 -5.38 6.61 -4.23
N ARG A 109 -5.80 7.82 -4.62
CA ARG A 109 -4.92 8.84 -5.17
C ARG A 109 -3.91 9.29 -4.11
N THR A 110 -2.65 9.38 -4.51
CA THR A 110 -1.57 9.96 -3.69
C THR A 110 -1.66 11.48 -3.72
N THR A 111 -1.62 12.13 -2.55
CA THR A 111 -1.65 13.59 -2.42
C THR A 111 -0.28 14.20 -2.04
N GLU A 112 -0.17 15.53 -2.07
CA GLU A 112 1.05 16.24 -1.63
C GLU A 112 1.33 16.01 -0.14
N GLU A 113 0.29 15.90 0.68
CA GLU A 113 0.39 15.62 2.11
C GLU A 113 0.97 14.22 2.36
N ASP A 114 0.63 13.24 1.52
CA ASP A 114 1.16 11.87 1.61
C ASP A 114 2.67 11.83 1.35
N ILE A 115 3.15 12.57 0.34
CA ILE A 115 4.57 12.69 0.04
C ILE A 115 5.28 13.46 1.16
N SER A 116 4.69 14.55 1.64
CA SER A 116 5.25 15.36 2.73
C SER A 116 5.41 14.54 4.01
N ARG A 117 4.47 13.63 4.30
CA ARG A 117 4.52 12.71 5.45
C ARG A 117 5.67 11.70 5.34
N ALA A 118 6.01 11.27 4.12
CA ALA A 118 7.15 10.38 3.89
C ALA A 118 8.51 11.13 3.98
N GLY A 119 8.49 12.46 3.91
CA GLY A 119 9.68 13.33 3.99
C GLY A 119 10.37 13.55 2.65
N SER A 120 10.29 12.59 1.72
CA SER A 120 10.71 12.77 0.33
C SER A 120 9.93 11.82 -0.59
N ILE A 121 10.06 12.03 -1.90
CA ILE A 121 9.49 11.10 -2.88
C ILE A 121 10.24 9.78 -2.92
N ASP A 122 11.56 9.79 -2.70
CA ASP A 122 12.38 8.58 -2.72
C ASP A 122 12.09 7.65 -1.54
N SER A 123 11.62 8.21 -0.41
CA SER A 123 11.17 7.45 0.75
C SER A 123 9.68 7.09 0.69
N PHE A 124 8.90 7.68 -0.23
CA PHE A 124 7.47 7.42 -0.35
C PHE A 124 7.21 5.96 -0.71
N GLY A 125 6.30 5.33 0.03
CA GLY A 125 6.02 3.89 -0.09
C GLY A 125 7.11 2.95 0.41
N ARG A 126 8.30 3.43 0.80
CA ARG A 126 9.34 2.60 1.39
C ARG A 126 9.19 2.50 2.90
N LYS A 127 9.69 1.40 3.47
CA LYS A 127 9.83 1.29 4.92
C LYS A 127 10.91 2.26 5.39
N ALA A 128 10.60 3.07 6.40
CA ALA A 128 11.57 4.02 6.94
C ALA A 128 12.73 3.27 7.63
N ASN A 129 13.94 3.42 7.10
CA ASN A 129 15.18 2.95 7.72
C ASN A 129 15.56 3.88 8.89
N GLY A 130 14.85 3.80 10.01
CA GLY A 130 15.12 4.73 11.10
C GLY A 130 14.17 4.74 12.28
N PHE A 131 13.14 3.89 12.32
CA PHE A 131 12.58 3.58 13.63
C PHE A 131 13.67 2.87 14.41
N ARG A 132 14.24 3.56 15.40
CA ARG A 132 14.92 2.89 16.50
C ARG A 132 14.01 1.73 16.89
N THR A 133 14.44 0.50 16.59
CA THR A 133 14.09 -0.62 17.45
C THR A 133 14.56 -0.16 18.81
N ASP A 134 13.63 0.38 19.60
CA ASP A 134 13.87 0.42 21.02
C ASP A 134 14.18 -1.03 21.35
N THR A 135 15.39 -1.25 21.83
CA THR A 135 16.00 -2.56 22.14
C THR A 135 15.22 -3.34 23.20
N ILE A 136 14.01 -2.90 23.53
CA ILE A 136 13.06 -3.57 24.40
C ILE A 136 12.33 -4.63 23.55
N GLN A 137 12.89 -5.83 23.53
CA GLN A 137 12.27 -7.05 22.98
C GLN A 137 10.89 -7.41 23.58
N ASN A 138 10.29 -6.56 24.43
CA ASN A 138 9.04 -6.80 25.16
C ASN A 138 7.86 -5.92 24.71
N GLY A 139 7.96 -5.15 23.61
CA GLY A 139 6.94 -4.15 23.24
C GLY A 139 5.73 -4.65 22.43
N HIS A 140 5.82 -5.81 21.76
CA HIS A 140 4.77 -6.27 20.84
C HIS A 140 4.09 -7.54 21.34
N LEU A 141 2.85 -7.40 21.82
CA LEU A 141 1.97 -8.54 22.07
C LEU A 141 1.44 -9.05 20.72
N HIS A 142 1.81 -10.27 20.34
CA HIS A 142 1.35 -10.89 19.10
C HIS A 142 1.11 -12.38 19.28
N SER A 143 0.30 -12.95 18.39
CA SER A 143 0.13 -14.39 18.22
C SER A 143 0.35 -14.72 16.75
N VAL A 144 1.00 -15.86 16.49
CA VAL A 144 1.33 -16.29 15.13
C VAL A 144 1.03 -17.78 14.98
N GLY A 145 0.34 -18.11 13.88
CA GLY A 145 0.21 -19.48 13.38
C GLY A 145 0.86 -19.55 11.99
N PHE A 146 1.55 -20.64 11.70
CA PHE A 146 2.18 -20.84 10.39
C PHE A 146 2.13 -22.31 9.96
N VAL A 147 2.17 -22.51 8.65
CA VAL A 147 2.32 -23.83 8.01
C VAL A 147 3.61 -23.82 7.19
N ARG A 148 4.37 -24.90 7.24
CA ARG A 148 5.65 -25.08 6.52
C ARG A 148 5.77 -26.52 6.00
N GLY A 149 6.68 -26.74 5.04
CA GLY A 149 7.08 -28.07 4.58
C GLY A 149 6.52 -28.50 3.23
N ASP A 150 5.79 -27.62 2.54
CA ASP A 150 5.22 -27.90 1.22
C ASP A 150 5.27 -26.66 0.32
N ILE A 151 4.89 -26.80 -0.96
CA ILE A 151 4.80 -25.67 -1.91
C ILE A 151 3.40 -25.08 -1.88
N TYR A 152 3.29 -23.82 -1.46
CA TYR A 152 2.03 -23.08 -1.39
C TYR A 152 1.98 -22.02 -2.51
N TYR A 153 0.93 -22.08 -3.34
CA TYR A 153 0.71 -21.09 -4.42
C TYR A 153 -0.20 -19.94 -4.00
N GLY A 154 -0.72 -19.96 -2.78
CA GLY A 154 -1.60 -18.94 -2.26
C GLY A 154 -2.05 -19.24 -0.84
N ALA A 155 -2.72 -18.28 -0.24
CA ALA A 155 -3.25 -18.35 1.11
C ALA A 155 -4.51 -17.49 1.22
N GLN A 156 -5.42 -17.91 2.10
CA GLN A 156 -6.63 -17.18 2.44
C GLN A 156 -6.70 -16.99 3.94
N ALA A 157 -7.09 -15.80 4.39
CA ALA A 157 -7.41 -15.54 5.79
C ALA A 157 -8.72 -14.76 5.89
N ILE A 158 -9.44 -15.00 6.97
CA ILE A 158 -10.56 -14.16 7.40
C ILE A 158 -10.07 -13.41 8.63
N ILE A 159 -10.12 -12.08 8.58
CA ILE A 159 -9.59 -11.21 9.64
C ILE A 159 -10.73 -10.33 10.14
N ASN A 160 -10.97 -10.37 11.44
CA ASN A 160 -11.95 -9.52 12.08
C ASN A 160 -11.44 -8.06 12.18
N VAL A 161 -12.28 -7.09 11.87
CA VAL A 161 -11.90 -5.67 11.71
C VAL A 161 -12.15 -4.91 13.02
N TRP A 162 -11.09 -4.50 13.70
CA TRP A 162 -11.18 -3.70 14.92
C TRP A 162 -10.50 -2.34 14.75
N ALA A 163 -10.97 -1.35 15.50
CA ALA A 163 -10.28 -0.08 15.70
C ALA A 163 -9.98 0.11 17.20
N PRO A 164 -9.00 -0.62 17.76
CA PRO A 164 -8.66 -0.49 19.17
C PRO A 164 -8.08 0.90 19.46
N HIS A 165 -8.30 1.38 20.68
CA HIS A 165 -7.65 2.61 21.14
C HIS A 165 -6.14 2.40 21.26
N VAL A 166 -5.37 3.37 20.78
CA VAL A 166 -3.91 3.44 20.94
C VAL A 166 -3.59 4.66 21.80
N GLU A 167 -2.69 4.50 22.78
CA GLU A 167 -2.35 5.57 23.72
C GLU A 167 -1.36 6.56 23.11
N SER A 168 -0.48 6.07 22.22
CA SER A 168 0.55 6.85 21.54
C SER A 168 0.35 6.89 20.02
N PRO A 169 0.63 8.01 19.34
CA PRO A 169 0.56 8.10 17.86
C PRO A 169 1.48 7.13 17.11
N ASN A 170 2.48 6.56 17.79
CA ASN A 170 3.41 5.58 17.21
C ASN A 170 2.99 4.13 17.47
N GLU A 171 1.92 3.91 18.24
CA GLU A 171 1.34 2.60 18.47
C GLU A 171 0.36 2.24 17.36
N PHE A 172 0.28 0.95 17.05
CA PHE A 172 -0.69 0.43 16.10
C PHE A 172 -1.04 -1.02 16.45
N SER A 173 -2.24 -1.42 16.06
CA SER A 173 -2.65 -2.83 16.02
C SER A 173 -2.65 -3.31 14.57
N LEU A 174 -2.38 -4.59 14.37
CA LEU A 174 -2.37 -5.21 13.06
C LEU A 174 -2.96 -6.62 13.12
N GLY A 175 -3.73 -6.98 12.11
CA GLY A 175 -4.10 -8.35 11.79
C GLY A 175 -3.61 -8.65 10.38
N GLN A 176 -2.82 -9.71 10.20
CA GLN A 176 -2.11 -9.92 8.94
C GLN A 176 -2.05 -11.38 8.50
N ILE A 177 -2.03 -11.57 7.19
CA ILE A 177 -1.61 -12.80 6.52
C ILE A 177 -0.37 -12.49 5.69
N TRP A 178 0.60 -13.39 5.69
CA TRP A 178 1.76 -13.29 4.83
C TRP A 178 2.09 -14.61 4.14
N ILE A 179 2.60 -14.52 2.92
CA ILE A 179 3.23 -15.64 2.21
C ILE A 179 4.71 -15.35 2.10
N VAL A 180 5.54 -16.33 2.48
CA VAL A 180 7.00 -16.22 2.39
C VAL A 180 7.53 -17.24 1.38
N SER A 181 8.45 -16.78 0.53
CA SER A 181 9.23 -17.64 -0.36
C SER A 181 10.72 -17.33 -0.22
N GLY A 182 11.57 -18.33 -0.41
CA GLY A 182 13.03 -18.18 -0.28
C GLY A 182 13.51 -18.15 1.17
N SER A 183 14.77 -17.76 1.36
CA SER A 183 15.44 -17.76 2.68
C SER A 183 16.56 -16.73 2.71
N GLY A 184 16.87 -16.19 3.90
CA GLY A 184 17.95 -15.22 4.06
C GLY A 184 17.71 -13.98 3.21
N LYS A 185 18.66 -13.67 2.31
CA LYS A 185 18.59 -12.51 1.41
C LYS A 185 17.68 -12.70 0.21
N ASP A 186 17.20 -13.92 -0.05
CA ASP A 186 16.22 -14.19 -1.13
C ASP A 186 14.79 -14.29 -0.56
N LEU A 187 14.59 -13.84 0.68
CA LEU A 187 13.30 -13.90 1.34
C LEU A 187 12.35 -12.87 0.72
N ASN A 188 11.28 -13.38 0.14
CA ASN A 188 10.21 -12.59 -0.45
C ASN A 188 8.97 -12.70 0.43
N THR A 189 8.37 -11.57 0.81
CA THR A 189 7.08 -11.56 1.53
C THR A 189 6.04 -10.80 0.74
N ILE A 190 4.80 -11.23 0.86
CA ILE A 190 3.62 -10.43 0.55
C ILE A 190 2.77 -10.45 1.81
N GLU A 191 2.54 -9.26 2.36
CA GLU A 191 1.77 -9.02 3.58
C GLU A 191 0.53 -8.25 3.21
N VAL A 192 -0.60 -8.67 3.76
CA VAL A 192 -1.84 -7.90 3.69
C VAL A 192 -2.35 -7.75 5.11
N SER A 193 -2.57 -6.51 5.52
CA SER A 193 -2.82 -6.19 6.94
C SER A 193 -3.77 -5.02 7.11
N ALA A 194 -4.51 -4.99 8.21
CA ALA A 194 -5.32 -3.85 8.61
C ALA A 194 -4.56 -3.00 9.65
N GLY A 195 -4.11 -1.79 9.30
CA GLY A 195 -3.42 -0.85 10.20
C GLY A 195 -2.51 0.19 9.50
N ARG A 196 -2.21 1.31 10.18
CA ARG A 196 -1.25 2.40 9.79
C ARG A 196 -1.61 3.28 8.57
N TYR A 197 -2.33 4.39 8.76
CA TYR A 197 -2.32 5.56 7.84
C TYR A 197 -2.52 6.91 8.55
N GLY A 198 -1.65 7.29 9.49
CA GLY A 198 -1.69 8.62 10.10
C GLY A 198 -3.01 9.02 10.80
N ASP A 199 -3.97 8.10 10.87
CA ASP A 199 -5.26 8.16 11.52
C ASP A 199 -5.52 6.84 12.25
N ASN A 200 -6.56 6.82 13.09
CA ASN A 200 -6.93 5.65 13.90
C ASN A 200 -7.98 4.77 13.20
N ARG A 201 -8.15 4.91 11.86
CA ARG A 201 -9.14 4.13 11.11
C ARG A 201 -8.48 2.85 10.60
N PRO A 202 -9.15 1.67 10.72
CA PRO A 202 -8.62 0.45 10.16
C PRO A 202 -8.61 0.58 8.64
N ARG A 203 -7.46 0.33 8.04
CA ARG A 203 -7.24 0.42 6.59
C ARG A 203 -6.42 -0.77 6.16
N LEU A 204 -6.78 -1.35 5.02
CA LEU A 204 -5.99 -2.42 4.43
C LEU A 204 -4.74 -1.82 3.81
N PHE A 205 -3.57 -2.32 4.15
CA PHE A 205 -2.34 -2.06 3.43
C PHE A 205 -1.76 -3.37 2.90
N THR A 206 -0.90 -3.25 1.91
CA THR A 206 -0.02 -4.35 1.50
C THR A 206 1.43 -3.97 1.70
N PHE A 207 2.29 -4.95 1.95
CA PHE A 207 3.72 -4.75 1.89
C PHE A 207 4.37 -5.93 1.17
N TRP A 208 5.35 -5.67 0.32
CA TRP A 208 6.17 -6.72 -0.27
C TRP A 208 7.64 -6.34 -0.23
N THR A 209 8.52 -7.32 -0.06
CA THR A 209 9.98 -7.20 -0.20
C THR A 209 10.49 -8.40 -1.00
N ALA A 210 11.61 -8.22 -1.70
CA ALA A 210 12.28 -9.27 -2.46
C ALA A 210 13.64 -9.69 -1.89
N ASP A 211 14.12 -9.00 -0.84
CA ASP A 211 15.47 -9.14 -0.31
C ASP A 211 15.54 -9.28 1.21
N GLY A 212 14.48 -9.82 1.81
CA GLY A 212 14.44 -10.05 3.25
C GLY A 212 14.42 -8.76 4.07
N TYR A 213 13.73 -7.73 3.58
CA TYR A 213 13.60 -6.42 4.23
C TYR A 213 14.90 -5.62 4.34
N ASP A 214 15.89 -5.88 3.47
CA ASP A 214 17.18 -5.17 3.49
C ASP A 214 17.05 -3.79 2.82
N GLN A 215 16.88 -3.76 1.50
CA GLN A 215 16.82 -2.55 0.67
C GLN A 215 15.55 -2.46 -0.16
N THR A 216 14.96 -3.59 -0.55
CA THR A 216 13.70 -3.63 -1.28
C THR A 216 12.51 -3.70 -0.33
N GLY A 217 11.37 -3.19 -0.79
CA GLY A 217 10.22 -3.05 0.08
C GLY A 217 9.28 -1.98 -0.46
N CYS A 218 8.00 -2.30 -0.61
CA CYS A 218 7.04 -1.26 -0.89
C CYS A 218 5.66 -1.51 -0.29
N TYR A 219 5.07 -0.44 0.22
CA TYR A 219 3.69 -0.40 0.64
C TYR A 219 2.74 -0.22 -0.54
N ASP A 220 1.59 -0.89 -0.46
CA ASP A 220 0.45 -0.75 -1.35
C ASP A 220 0.83 -0.88 -2.83
N LEU A 221 0.24 -0.04 -3.67
CA LEU A 221 0.52 0.08 -5.09
C LEU A 221 1.49 1.23 -5.38
N LEU A 222 2.27 1.67 -4.37
CA LEU A 222 3.14 2.86 -4.49
C LEU A 222 4.41 2.57 -5.30
N CYS A 223 4.75 1.29 -5.50
CA CYS A 223 5.86 0.87 -6.33
C CYS A 223 5.46 -0.30 -7.25
N PRO A 224 6.19 -0.50 -8.35
CA PRO A 224 5.97 -1.64 -9.24
C PRO A 224 6.32 -2.97 -8.56
N GLY A 225 5.50 -4.00 -8.73
CA GLY A 225 5.79 -5.37 -8.27
C GLY A 225 4.59 -6.11 -7.68
N PHE A 226 3.63 -5.39 -7.09
CA PHE A 226 2.40 -5.98 -6.55
C PHE A 226 1.20 -5.76 -7.48
N VAL A 227 0.47 -6.83 -7.79
CA VAL A 227 -0.71 -6.80 -8.68
C VAL A 227 -1.98 -6.91 -7.85
N GLN A 228 -2.77 -5.84 -7.81
CA GLN A 228 -4.14 -5.90 -7.31
C GLN A 228 -5.06 -6.46 -8.41
N THR A 229 -5.88 -7.43 -8.04
CA THR A 229 -6.82 -8.12 -8.94
C THR A 229 -8.29 -7.86 -8.59
N ASN A 230 -8.57 -7.41 -7.37
CA ASN A 230 -9.92 -7.11 -6.89
C ASN A 230 -10.33 -5.68 -7.30
N ASN A 231 -11.52 -5.54 -7.92
CA ASN A 231 -12.08 -4.25 -8.35
C ASN A 231 -13.12 -3.65 -7.39
N LYS A 232 -13.43 -4.33 -6.29
CA LYS A 232 -14.43 -3.94 -5.28
C LYS A 232 -13.82 -3.33 -4.02
N PHE A 233 -12.49 -3.30 -3.93
CA PHE A 233 -11.79 -2.87 -2.73
C PHE A 233 -10.51 -2.11 -3.09
N ALA A 234 -10.36 -0.89 -2.59
CA ALA A 234 -9.18 -0.06 -2.72
C ALA A 234 -8.23 -0.28 -1.53
N ILE A 235 -6.97 -0.57 -1.82
CA ILE A 235 -5.93 -0.62 -0.79
C ILE A 235 -5.70 0.82 -0.27
N GLY A 236 -5.52 0.92 1.03
CA GLY A 236 -5.26 2.16 1.77
C GLY A 236 -6.46 3.01 2.10
N THR A 237 -7.67 2.60 1.74
CA THR A 237 -8.89 3.28 2.20
C THR A 237 -9.52 2.66 3.45
N PRO A 238 -10.24 3.46 4.26
CA PRO A 238 -10.84 3.02 5.51
C PRO A 238 -11.83 1.89 5.31
N ILE A 239 -11.80 0.94 6.24
CA ILE A 239 -12.74 -0.17 6.33
C ILE A 239 -13.82 0.21 7.34
N SER A 240 -15.08 0.01 6.96
CA SER A 240 -16.25 0.21 7.81
C SER A 240 -17.30 -0.87 7.47
N PRO A 241 -18.22 -1.21 8.38
CA PRO A 241 -18.17 -0.94 9.82
C PRO A 241 -17.04 -1.71 10.54
N ILE A 242 -16.84 -1.40 11.82
CA ILE A 242 -15.86 -2.05 12.70
C ILE A 242 -16.54 -2.92 13.76
N SER A 243 -15.86 -3.97 14.20
CA SER A 243 -16.31 -4.85 15.28
C SER A 243 -16.32 -4.16 16.64
N THR A 244 -17.24 -4.57 17.50
CA THR A 244 -17.34 -4.07 18.88
C THR A 244 -17.56 -5.20 19.89
N TYR A 245 -17.14 -4.99 21.13
CA TYR A 245 -17.39 -5.95 22.21
C TYR A 245 -18.89 -6.10 22.45
N ASN A 246 -19.37 -7.35 22.50
CA ASN A 246 -20.78 -7.70 22.65
C ASN A 246 -21.72 -7.09 21.58
N GLY A 247 -21.17 -6.71 20.43
CA GLY A 247 -21.92 -6.12 19.31
C GLY A 247 -21.63 -6.84 17.99
N GLY A 248 -21.90 -6.12 16.89
CA GLY A 248 -21.65 -6.63 15.54
C GLY A 248 -20.17 -7.00 15.33
N GLN A 249 -19.94 -8.12 14.66
CA GLN A 249 -18.62 -8.57 14.23
C GLN A 249 -18.54 -8.44 12.72
N TYR A 250 -17.46 -7.84 12.24
CA TYR A 250 -17.23 -7.61 10.81
C TYR A 250 -15.86 -8.12 10.42
N GLU A 251 -15.78 -8.77 9.27
CA GLU A 251 -14.60 -9.53 8.87
C GLU A 251 -14.26 -9.24 7.41
N ILE A 252 -12.96 -9.24 7.10
CA ILE A 252 -12.45 -9.18 5.74
C ILE A 252 -11.88 -10.53 5.34
N THR A 253 -12.24 -11.00 4.15
CA THR A 253 -11.60 -12.17 3.53
C THR A 253 -10.48 -11.70 2.61
N LEU A 254 -9.25 -12.08 2.95
CA LEU A 254 -8.06 -11.76 2.18
C LEU A 254 -7.59 -12.99 1.42
N PHE A 255 -7.20 -12.79 0.16
CA PHE A 255 -6.67 -13.83 -0.69
C PHE A 255 -5.39 -13.35 -1.37
N ILE A 256 -4.31 -14.08 -1.16
CA ILE A 256 -3.02 -13.86 -1.81
C ILE A 256 -2.71 -15.10 -2.64
N PHE A 257 -2.28 -14.92 -3.87
CA PHE A 257 -1.89 -16.03 -4.73
C PHE A 257 -0.77 -15.62 -5.68
N LYS A 258 0.01 -16.62 -6.11
CA LYS A 258 1.04 -16.45 -7.13
C LYS A 258 0.36 -16.16 -8.46
N VAL A 259 0.60 -14.97 -9.00
CA VAL A 259 0.18 -14.60 -10.35
C VAL A 259 1.06 -15.29 -11.37
N ILE A 260 0.45 -15.81 -12.43
CA ILE A 260 1.14 -16.40 -13.58
C ILE A 260 0.83 -15.51 -14.79
N PHE A 261 1.82 -15.25 -15.64
CA PHE A 261 1.67 -14.42 -16.83
C PHE A 261 1.79 -15.29 -18.09
N TYR A 262 1.11 -14.89 -19.17
CA TYR A 262 1.42 -15.42 -20.50
C TYR A 262 2.81 -14.89 -20.90
N ILE A 263 3.79 -15.78 -21.00
CA ILE A 263 5.13 -15.50 -21.53
C ILE A 263 5.15 -15.87 -23.02
#